data_AF-A0A4Q3A2N5-F1
#
_entry.id   AF-A0A4Q3A2N5-F1
#
_cell.length_a   1.000
_cell.length_b   1.000
_cell.length_c   1.000
_cell.angle_alpha   90.00
_cell.angle_beta   90.00
_cell.angle_gamma   90.00
#
_symmetry.space_group_name_H-M   'P 1'
#
loop_
_entity.id
_entity.type
_entity.pdbx_description
1 polymer ?
#
loop_
_entity_poly.entity_id
_entity_poly.type
_entity_poly.pdbx_seq_one_letter_code
_entity_poly.pdbx_strand_id
1 'polypeptide(L)'
;MKAQTPLKFNSVSELHKALGLPKPLHPLVSLVNYADIKLPDEEIPKLMVLGFYKVSYKFNFTGRIRYGQGYYDFNEGGLCFYSPNQTIASAEDGIDYSGYTLLFHPDFIRQHPLAGKMKNFGFFSYAANEGLFISDKERQTITSVFENIRQELEHAIDEFSQDVVVSHIEVLLNYSSRFYKRQFITRKAINHDLLANMEQLFNSYFDQDDSLNKGLPTVEYLAGKLNMSPRYLSDMLRSLTGQNAQQHIHEKLIEKAKEYLAATPLSVSEIAFHLGFEHSQSFNKLFKRKTNLTPGEYKQSLN
;
A
#
# COMPACT_ATOMS: atom_id res chain seq x y z
N MET A 1 -23.36 16.33 -4.66
CA MET A 1 -22.99 16.32 -3.22
C MET A 1 -21.91 17.37 -3.00
N LYS A 2 -22.06 18.29 -2.03
CA LYS A 2 -20.98 19.23 -1.71
C LYS A 2 -19.76 18.42 -1.24
N ALA A 3 -18.59 18.64 -1.85
CA ALA A 3 -17.36 18.03 -1.38
C ALA A 3 -17.11 18.47 0.08
N GLN A 4 -17.16 17.52 1.02
CA GLN A 4 -16.80 17.81 2.41
C GLN A 4 -15.30 18.04 2.49
N THR A 5 -14.90 19.20 3.00
CA THR A 5 -13.49 19.50 3.27
C THR A 5 -12.99 18.57 4.39
N PRO A 6 -11.87 17.84 4.20
CA PRO A 6 -11.32 16.98 5.23
C PRO A 6 -10.97 17.78 6.50
N LEU A 7 -11.35 17.26 7.66
CA LEU A 7 -10.97 17.85 8.94
C LEU A 7 -9.55 17.41 9.32
N LYS A 8 -8.65 18.38 9.52
CA LYS A 8 -7.24 18.10 9.83
C LYS A 8 -6.99 18.10 11.34
N PHE A 9 -6.30 17.08 11.82
CA PHE A 9 -5.87 16.94 13.21
C PHE A 9 -4.35 16.86 13.27
N ASN A 10 -3.69 17.76 14.00
CA ASN A 10 -2.22 17.75 14.09
C ASN A 10 -1.72 17.11 15.38
N SER A 11 -2.57 16.97 16.41
CA SER A 11 -2.21 16.26 17.64
C SER A 11 -3.17 15.13 17.99
N VAL A 12 -2.67 14.14 18.73
CA VAL A 12 -3.46 13.03 19.26
C VAL A 12 -4.57 13.56 20.18
N SER A 13 -4.28 14.57 21.01
CA SER A 13 -5.24 15.19 21.92
C SER A 13 -6.41 15.89 21.20
N GLU A 14 -6.15 16.57 20.08
CA GLU A 14 -7.21 17.19 19.26
C GLU A 14 -8.18 16.13 18.72
N LEU A 15 -7.65 15.02 18.20
CA LEU A 15 -8.46 13.92 17.70
C LEU A 15 -9.29 13.28 18.81
N HIS A 16 -8.68 13.02 19.98
CA HIS A 16 -9.40 12.49 21.14
C HIS A 16 -10.58 13.38 21.53
N LYS A 17 -10.36 14.69 21.61
CA LYS A 17 -11.41 15.67 21.93
C LYS A 17 -12.53 15.65 20.88
N ALA A 18 -12.18 15.63 19.60
CA ALA A 18 -13.14 15.63 18.51
C ALA A 18 -13.93 14.31 18.39
N LEU A 19 -13.39 13.21 18.90
CA LEU A 19 -14.06 11.90 18.94
C LEU A 19 -14.73 11.60 20.30
N GLY A 20 -14.73 12.53 21.25
CA GLY A 20 -15.30 12.31 22.58
C GLY A 20 -14.59 11.23 23.40
N LEU A 21 -13.34 10.91 23.07
CA LEU A 21 -12.52 9.93 23.78
C LEU A 21 -11.94 10.53 25.08
N PRO A 22 -11.57 9.69 26.06
CA PRO A 22 -10.81 10.13 27.23
C PRO A 22 -9.51 10.85 26.82
N LYS A 23 -8.98 11.71 27.70
CA LYS A 23 -7.68 12.35 27.45
C LYS A 23 -6.60 11.25 27.27
N PRO A 24 -5.69 11.39 26.29
CA PRO A 24 -4.64 10.40 26.10
C PRO A 24 -3.67 10.40 27.30
N LEU A 25 -3.13 9.23 27.64
CA LEU A 25 -2.14 9.08 28.71
C LEU A 25 -0.80 9.75 28.35
N HIS A 26 -0.51 9.90 27.06
CA HIS A 26 0.68 10.59 26.54
C HIS A 26 0.30 11.54 25.39
N PRO A 27 0.92 12.74 25.28
CA PRO A 27 0.55 13.73 24.25
C PRO A 27 0.87 13.29 22.80
N LEU A 28 1.85 12.41 22.62
CA LEU A 28 2.34 12.00 21.29
C LEU A 28 2.01 10.55 20.90
N VAL A 29 1.47 9.74 21.81
CA VAL A 29 1.10 8.34 21.53
C VAL A 29 -0.15 7.98 22.33
N SER A 30 -1.01 7.16 21.74
CA SER A 30 -2.24 6.71 22.38
C SER A 30 -2.67 5.37 21.81
N LEU A 31 -3.23 4.53 22.67
CA LEU A 31 -3.86 3.28 22.30
C LEU A 31 -5.29 3.29 22.81
N VAL A 32 -6.26 3.22 21.89
CA VAL A 32 -7.69 3.34 22.20
C VAL A 32 -8.51 2.28 21.49
N ASN A 33 -9.69 1.99 22.02
CA ASN A 33 -10.72 1.24 21.32
C ASN A 33 -11.76 2.21 20.77
N TYR A 34 -12.00 2.19 19.46
CA TYR A 34 -12.95 3.11 18.85
C TYR A 34 -14.41 2.74 19.17
N ALA A 35 -14.68 1.53 19.69
CA ALA A 35 -15.98 1.21 20.28
C ALA A 35 -16.32 2.08 21.52
N ASP A 36 -15.33 2.76 22.12
CA ASP A 36 -15.55 3.67 23.26
C ASP A 36 -15.99 5.08 22.82
N ILE A 37 -16.06 5.35 21.50
CA ILE A 37 -16.58 6.61 20.96
C ILE A 37 -18.07 6.69 21.27
N LYS A 38 -18.49 7.71 22.02
CA LYS A 38 -19.89 7.92 22.45
C LYS A 38 -20.62 8.99 21.64
N LEU A 39 -20.00 9.50 20.58
CA LEU A 39 -20.61 10.50 19.71
C LEU A 39 -21.61 9.85 18.75
N PRO A 40 -22.71 10.53 18.41
CA PRO A 40 -23.56 10.13 17.29
C PRO A 40 -22.74 10.05 15.98
N ASP A 41 -23.06 9.10 15.10
CA ASP A 41 -22.35 8.89 13.83
C ASP A 41 -22.33 10.13 12.91
N GLU A 42 -23.32 11.01 13.07
CA GLU A 42 -23.45 12.28 12.34
C GLU A 42 -22.43 13.34 12.80
N GLU A 43 -21.98 13.26 14.06
CA GLU A 43 -20.99 14.16 14.65
C GLU A 43 -19.55 13.70 14.39
N ILE A 44 -19.36 12.42 14.04
CA ILE A 44 -18.06 11.87 13.68
C ILE A 44 -17.62 12.44 12.33
N PRO A 45 -16.44 13.09 12.23
CA PRO A 45 -15.93 13.60 10.96
C PRO A 45 -15.82 12.47 9.92
N LYS A 46 -16.62 12.57 8.85
CA LYS A 46 -16.65 11.56 7.78
C LYS A 46 -15.37 11.54 6.94
N LEU A 47 -14.60 12.64 6.94
CA LEU A 47 -13.33 12.76 6.23
C LEU A 47 -12.30 13.46 7.11
N MET A 48 -11.19 12.80 7.37
CA MET A 48 -10.14 13.28 8.28
C MET A 48 -8.77 13.24 7.63
N VAL A 49 -7.89 14.14 8.05
CA VAL A 49 -6.45 14.09 7.74
C VAL A 49 -5.69 14.13 9.05
N LEU A 50 -4.89 13.10 9.34
CA LEU A 50 -4.15 12.99 10.59
C LEU A 50 -2.69 13.40 10.37
N GLY A 51 -2.13 14.27 11.20
CA GLY A 51 -0.71 14.62 11.20
C GLY A 51 0.21 13.55 11.79
N PHE A 52 -0.34 12.37 12.10
CA PHE A 52 0.32 11.30 12.82
C PHE A 52 -0.03 9.93 12.25
N TYR A 53 0.77 8.93 12.59
CA TYR A 53 0.53 7.56 12.16
C TYR A 53 -0.68 6.98 12.90
N LYS A 54 -1.46 6.16 12.20
CA LYS A 54 -2.56 5.38 12.77
C LYS A 54 -2.44 3.92 12.33
N VAL A 55 -2.52 3.02 13.30
CA VAL A 55 -2.58 1.56 13.10
C VAL A 55 -3.83 1.05 13.79
N SER A 56 -4.76 0.48 13.03
CA SER A 56 -6.01 -0.03 13.56
C SER A 56 -6.12 -1.53 13.28
N TYR A 57 -6.27 -2.33 14.32
CA TYR A 57 -6.72 -3.71 14.22
C TYR A 57 -8.19 -3.78 14.63
N LYS A 58 -9.06 -4.19 13.71
CA LYS A 58 -10.50 -4.39 13.97
C LYS A 58 -10.78 -5.86 14.22
N PHE A 59 -11.51 -6.18 15.29
CA PHE A 59 -11.82 -7.57 15.66
C PHE A 59 -12.78 -8.23 14.69
N ASN A 60 -13.86 -7.52 14.35
CA ASN A 60 -14.90 -8.01 13.44
C ASN A 60 -14.85 -7.20 12.15
N PHE A 61 -13.89 -7.53 11.28
CA PHE A 61 -13.84 -6.94 9.96
C PHE A 61 -14.59 -7.83 8.97
N THR A 62 -15.88 -7.55 8.77
CA THR A 62 -16.71 -8.21 7.73
C THR A 62 -16.46 -7.59 6.35
N GLY A 63 -15.19 -7.41 5.98
CA GLY A 63 -14.84 -6.97 4.64
C GLY A 63 -14.94 -8.14 3.67
N ARG A 64 -16.09 -8.33 3.03
CA ARG A 64 -16.14 -9.16 1.81
C ARG A 64 -15.35 -8.42 0.73
N ILE A 65 -14.09 -8.79 0.51
CA ILE A 65 -13.40 -8.24 -0.66
C ILE A 65 -13.67 -9.13 -1.86
N ARG A 66 -14.43 -8.58 -2.82
CA ARG A 66 -14.50 -9.09 -4.18
C ARG A 66 -13.14 -8.81 -4.84
N TYR A 67 -12.32 -9.85 -5.00
CA TYR A 67 -11.09 -9.78 -5.80
C TYR A 67 -11.20 -10.79 -6.93
N GLY A 68 -11.36 -10.30 -8.16
CA GLY A 68 -11.66 -11.15 -9.31
C GLY A 68 -13.07 -11.77 -9.24
N GLN A 69 -13.18 -13.07 -9.51
CA GLN A 69 -14.44 -13.83 -9.42
C GLN A 69 -14.65 -14.51 -8.04
N GLY A 70 -13.72 -14.37 -7.09
CA GLY A 70 -13.79 -15.02 -5.79
C GLY A 70 -14.08 -14.06 -4.62
N TYR A 71 -14.67 -14.62 -3.56
CA TYR A 71 -14.76 -14.02 -2.22
C TYR A 71 -13.97 -14.89 -1.25
N TYR A 72 -13.22 -14.27 -0.34
CA TYR A 72 -12.59 -14.97 0.78
C TYR A 72 -13.08 -14.36 2.09
N ASP A 73 -13.64 -15.21 2.95
CA ASP A 73 -14.07 -14.83 4.29
C ASP A 73 -12.89 -14.94 5.25
N PHE A 74 -12.32 -13.80 5.63
CA PHE A 74 -11.45 -13.70 6.80
C PHE A 74 -12.23 -12.93 7.85
N ASN A 75 -12.93 -13.67 8.71
CA ASN A 75 -13.82 -13.12 9.73
C ASN A 75 -13.07 -12.76 11.01
N GLU A 76 -11.75 -13.01 11.08
CA GLU A 76 -10.92 -12.86 12.28
C GLU A 76 -10.35 -11.45 12.46
N GLY A 77 -10.77 -10.51 11.60
CA GLY A 77 -10.39 -9.10 11.68
C GLY A 77 -9.32 -8.69 10.68
N GLY A 78 -8.97 -7.40 10.71
CA GLY A 78 -8.04 -6.80 9.76
C GLY A 78 -7.25 -5.64 10.34
N LEU A 79 -6.01 -5.51 9.89
CA LEU A 79 -5.08 -4.42 10.22
C LEU A 79 -5.04 -3.39 9.09
N CYS A 80 -5.21 -2.12 9.44
CA CYS A 80 -5.09 -0.98 8.53
C CYS A 80 -4.04 0.01 9.05
N PHE A 81 -3.33 0.63 8.12
CA PHE A 81 -2.21 1.52 8.41
C PHE A 81 -2.39 2.83 7.66
N TYR A 82 -2.14 3.94 8.33
CA TYR A 82 -2.24 5.27 7.73
C TYR A 82 -1.01 6.10 8.10
N SER A 83 -0.42 6.73 7.09
CA SER A 83 0.65 7.71 7.26
C SER A 83 0.10 9.08 7.67
N PRO A 84 0.94 9.92 8.29
CA PRO A 84 0.68 11.34 8.41
C PRO A 84 0.28 11.98 7.07
N ASN A 85 -0.68 12.89 7.13
CA ASN A 85 -1.25 13.65 6.03
C ASN A 85 -2.00 12.83 4.97
N GLN A 86 -2.31 11.56 5.25
CA GLN A 86 -3.26 10.80 4.43
C GLN A 86 -4.70 11.13 4.81
N THR A 87 -5.56 11.20 3.79
CA THR A 87 -7.00 11.35 3.96
C THR A 87 -7.62 10.00 4.34
N ILE A 88 -8.40 10.00 5.41
CA ILE A 88 -9.10 8.84 5.96
C ILE A 88 -10.59 9.13 5.89
N ALA A 89 -11.33 8.28 5.20
CA ALA A 89 -12.79 8.28 5.27
C ALA A 89 -13.25 7.47 6.49
N SER A 90 -14.29 7.93 7.18
CA SER A 90 -15.00 7.08 8.15
C SER A 90 -15.62 5.91 7.40
N ALA A 91 -15.79 4.78 8.08
CA ALA A 91 -16.52 3.67 7.50
C ALA A 91 -18.02 4.04 7.41
N GLU A 92 -18.76 3.34 6.57
CA GLU A 92 -20.22 3.45 6.49
C GLU A 92 -20.89 3.13 7.83
N ASP A 93 -22.10 3.64 8.03
CA ASP A 93 -22.84 3.52 9.28
C ASP A 93 -23.10 2.04 9.64
N GLY A 94 -23.03 1.69 10.93
CA GLY A 94 -23.27 0.33 11.41
C GLY A 94 -22.08 -0.64 11.36
N ILE A 95 -20.87 -0.15 11.04
CA ILE A 95 -19.64 -0.97 11.09
C ILE A 95 -19.11 -1.07 12.52
N ASP A 96 -18.76 -2.29 12.94
CA ASP A 96 -18.12 -2.52 14.24
C ASP A 96 -16.70 -1.90 14.25
N TYR A 97 -16.50 -0.96 15.17
CA TYR A 97 -15.22 -0.29 15.40
C TYR A 97 -14.41 -0.91 16.55
N SER A 98 -14.87 -2.03 17.11
CA SER A 98 -14.19 -2.73 18.19
C SER A 98 -12.81 -3.22 17.75
N GLY A 99 -11.83 -2.93 18.60
CA GLY A 99 -10.47 -3.35 18.38
C GLY A 99 -9.44 -2.43 19.02
N TYR A 100 -8.25 -2.44 18.44
CA TYR A 100 -7.13 -1.62 18.86
C TYR A 100 -6.86 -0.54 17.82
N THR A 101 -6.76 0.71 18.25
CA THR A 101 -6.24 1.80 17.42
C THR A 101 -5.09 2.47 18.14
N LEU A 102 -3.89 2.24 17.61
CA LEU A 102 -2.67 2.90 18.01
C LEU A 102 -2.47 4.16 17.16
N LEU A 103 -2.25 5.28 17.83
CA LEU A 103 -1.94 6.58 17.24
C LEU A 103 -0.57 7.00 17.76
N PHE A 104 0.35 7.40 16.88
CA PHE A 104 1.65 7.92 17.30
C PHE A 104 2.14 9.03 16.38
N HIS A 105 2.52 10.17 16.98
CA HIS A 105 3.07 11.31 16.28
C HIS A 105 4.50 11.01 15.81
N PRO A 106 4.95 11.49 14.63
CA PRO A 106 6.32 11.29 14.16
C PRO A 106 7.37 11.76 15.18
N ASP A 107 7.06 12.76 15.99
CA ASP A 107 7.94 13.26 17.05
C ASP A 107 8.22 12.24 18.14
N PHE A 108 7.29 11.31 18.38
CA PHE A 108 7.46 10.25 19.38
C PHE A 108 8.61 9.29 19.01
N ILE A 109 8.85 9.08 17.72
CA ILE A 109 9.88 8.15 17.23
C ILE A 109 11.11 8.88 16.68
N ARG A 110 11.12 10.22 16.65
CA ARG A 110 12.06 11.06 15.89
C ARG A 110 13.53 10.79 16.22
N GLN A 111 13.84 10.53 17.49
CA GLN A 111 15.21 10.29 17.95
C GLN A 111 15.61 8.80 17.91
N HIS A 112 14.68 7.91 17.55
CA HIS A 112 14.92 6.47 17.54
C HIS A 112 15.21 5.98 16.11
N PRO A 113 15.94 4.86 15.94
CA PRO A 113 16.19 4.26 14.63
C PRO A 113 14.92 3.95 13.83
N LEU A 114 13.79 3.75 14.52
CA LEU A 114 12.49 3.47 13.90
C LEU A 114 12.07 4.58 12.92
N ALA A 115 12.34 5.86 13.20
CA ALA A 115 12.00 6.96 12.30
C ALA A 115 12.61 6.77 10.89
N GLY A 116 13.88 6.33 10.82
CA GLY A 116 14.56 6.04 9.55
C GLY A 116 14.03 4.79 8.84
N LYS A 117 13.45 3.85 9.58
CA LYS A 117 12.87 2.60 9.07
C LYS A 117 11.44 2.77 8.55
N MET A 118 10.72 3.83 8.92
CA MET A 118 9.31 4.02 8.55
C MET A 118 9.05 3.91 7.05
N LYS A 119 9.95 4.43 6.20
CA LYS A 119 9.86 4.33 4.74
C LYS A 119 9.91 2.90 4.17
N ASN A 120 10.41 1.94 4.95
CA ASN A 120 10.50 0.53 4.55
C ASN A 120 9.18 -0.21 4.77
N PHE A 121 8.31 0.33 5.63
CA PHE A 121 6.97 -0.22 5.89
C PHE A 121 5.99 0.28 4.82
N GLY A 122 6.11 -0.27 3.61
CA GLY A 122 5.33 0.14 2.43
C GLY A 122 3.82 0.11 2.61
N PHE A 123 3.32 -0.68 3.55
CA PHE A 123 1.90 -0.79 3.87
C PHE A 123 1.26 0.48 4.44
N PHE A 124 2.06 1.44 4.91
CA PHE A 124 1.58 2.77 5.24
C PHE A 124 1.17 3.61 4.01
N SER A 125 1.47 3.14 2.80
CA SER A 125 1.05 3.74 1.53
C SER A 125 -0.05 2.94 0.82
N TYR A 126 -0.54 1.86 1.44
CA TYR A 126 -1.61 1.05 0.88
C TYR A 126 -2.95 1.76 1.01
N ALA A 127 -3.89 1.42 0.13
CA ALA A 127 -5.24 1.89 0.24
C ALA A 127 -5.96 1.19 1.40
N ALA A 128 -7.01 1.81 1.94
CA ALA A 128 -7.75 1.27 3.09
C ALA A 128 -8.37 -0.12 2.83
N ASN A 129 -8.72 -0.41 1.57
CA ASN A 129 -9.24 -1.71 1.11
C ASN A 129 -8.15 -2.78 0.89
N GLU A 130 -6.87 -2.44 1.07
CA GLU A 130 -5.71 -3.34 1.01
C GLU A 130 -5.24 -3.76 2.42
N GLY A 131 -6.18 -3.77 3.37
CA GLY A 131 -5.95 -4.19 4.74
C GLY A 131 -5.27 -5.57 4.85
N LEU A 132 -4.49 -5.73 5.91
CA LEU A 132 -3.84 -6.98 6.25
C LEU A 132 -4.83 -7.90 6.96
N PHE A 133 -5.10 -9.05 6.35
CA PHE A 133 -5.90 -10.11 6.95
C PHE A 133 -5.01 -11.04 7.76
N ILE A 134 -5.42 -11.32 8.99
CA ILE A 134 -4.62 -12.10 9.92
C ILE A 134 -5.34 -13.39 10.32
N SER A 135 -4.57 -14.47 10.46
CA SER A 135 -5.06 -15.72 11.06
C SER A 135 -5.20 -15.59 12.58
N ASP A 136 -5.89 -16.53 13.23
CA ASP A 136 -6.04 -16.55 14.69
C ASP A 136 -4.71 -16.48 15.46
N LYS A 137 -3.68 -17.21 14.98
CA LYS A 137 -2.35 -17.22 15.61
C LYS A 137 -1.65 -15.86 15.48
N GLU A 138 -1.82 -15.21 14.33
CA GLU A 138 -1.27 -13.88 14.08
C GLU A 138 -2.01 -12.82 14.87
N ARG A 139 -3.34 -12.95 15.01
CA ARG A 139 -4.15 -12.13 15.91
C ARG A 139 -3.63 -12.18 17.33
N GLN A 140 -3.41 -13.37 17.90
CA GLN A 140 -2.85 -13.50 19.25
C GLN A 140 -1.52 -12.75 19.39
N THR A 141 -0.66 -12.86 18.38
CA THR A 141 0.65 -12.16 18.35
C THR A 141 0.47 -10.65 18.37
N ILE A 142 -0.36 -10.10 17.47
CA ILE A 142 -0.61 -8.66 17.35
C ILE A 142 -1.30 -8.10 18.60
N THR A 143 -2.32 -8.80 19.10
CA THR A 143 -3.05 -8.41 20.31
C THR A 143 -2.11 -8.36 21.52
N SER A 144 -1.19 -9.31 21.67
CA SER A 144 -0.19 -9.27 22.74
C SER A 144 0.72 -8.04 22.63
N VAL A 145 1.13 -7.64 21.42
CA VAL A 145 1.96 -6.44 21.24
C VAL A 145 1.17 -5.18 21.60
N PHE A 146 -0.09 -5.07 21.20
CA PHE A 146 -0.94 -3.96 21.62
C PHE A 146 -1.14 -3.92 23.14
N GLU A 147 -1.33 -5.07 23.77
CA GLU A 147 -1.50 -5.16 25.22
C GLU A 147 -0.23 -4.72 25.96
N ASN A 148 0.96 -5.10 25.48
CA ASN A 148 2.22 -4.63 26.05
C ASN A 148 2.35 -3.10 25.93
N ILE A 149 1.94 -2.51 24.80
CA ILE A 149 1.90 -1.05 24.65
C ILE A 149 0.91 -0.42 25.63
N ARG A 150 -0.28 -1.02 25.82
CA ARG A 150 -1.27 -0.54 26.79
C ARG A 150 -0.68 -0.48 28.20
N GLN A 151 -0.12 -1.59 28.65
CA GLN A 151 0.44 -1.72 29.99
C GLN A 151 1.57 -0.71 30.23
N GLU A 152 2.45 -0.52 29.24
CA GLU A 152 3.51 0.48 29.32
C GLU A 152 2.97 1.92 29.40
N LEU A 153 1.92 2.24 28.64
CA LEU A 153 1.30 3.58 28.68
C LEU A 153 0.54 3.85 29.99
N GLU A 154 0.03 2.81 30.65
CA GLU A 154 -0.67 2.89 31.93
C GLU A 154 0.29 2.93 33.13
N HIS A 155 1.55 2.51 32.92
CA HIS A 155 2.60 2.59 33.94
C HIS A 155 3.04 4.04 34.19
N ALA A 156 3.65 4.29 35.35
CA ALA A 156 4.23 5.59 35.65
C ALA A 156 5.38 5.89 34.69
N ILE A 157 5.36 7.08 34.08
CA ILE A 157 6.38 7.49 33.11
C ILE A 157 7.74 7.64 33.81
N ASP A 158 8.74 6.96 33.26
CA ASP A 158 10.15 7.06 33.66
C ASP A 158 11.06 7.29 32.44
N GLU A 159 12.38 7.23 32.64
CA GLU A 159 13.37 7.46 31.58
C GLU A 159 13.39 6.39 30.49
N PHE A 160 12.78 5.21 30.73
CA PHE A 160 12.77 4.08 29.81
C PHE A 160 11.45 3.94 29.05
N SER A 161 10.35 4.52 29.56
CA SER A 161 9.00 4.29 29.03
C SER A 161 8.88 4.53 27.52
N GLN A 162 9.49 5.62 27.01
CA GLN A 162 9.45 5.93 25.58
C GLN A 162 10.16 4.85 24.74
N ASP A 163 11.35 4.40 25.15
CA ASP A 163 12.11 3.38 24.44
C ASP A 163 11.36 2.03 24.37
N VAL A 164 10.68 1.66 25.46
CA VAL A 164 9.88 0.43 25.53
C VAL A 164 8.69 0.50 24.58
N VAL A 165 7.92 1.59 24.60
CA VAL A 165 6.79 1.78 23.67
C VAL A 165 7.28 1.76 22.22
N VAL A 166 8.34 2.50 21.89
CA VAL A 166 8.91 2.54 20.53
C VAL A 166 9.35 1.15 20.07
N SER A 167 9.94 0.35 20.96
CA SER A 167 10.35 -1.02 20.67
C SER A 167 9.14 -1.91 20.35
N HIS A 168 8.05 -1.79 21.11
CA HIS A 168 6.82 -2.53 20.81
C HIS A 168 6.14 -2.08 19.52
N ILE A 169 6.16 -0.78 19.19
CA ILE A 169 5.71 -0.29 17.88
C ILE A 169 6.55 -0.93 16.77
N GLU A 170 7.88 -0.96 16.89
CA GLU A 170 8.72 -1.60 15.88
C GLU A 170 8.40 -3.10 15.72
N VAL A 171 8.19 -3.82 16.83
CA VAL A 171 7.76 -5.23 16.81
C VAL A 171 6.43 -5.40 16.08
N LEU A 172 5.44 -4.55 16.35
CA LEU A 172 4.14 -4.55 15.67
C LEU A 172 4.31 -4.40 14.14
N LEU A 173 5.14 -3.45 13.71
CA LEU A 173 5.38 -3.16 12.29
C LEU A 173 6.17 -4.29 11.58
N ASN A 174 7.09 -4.93 12.29
CA ASN A 174 7.84 -6.08 11.79
C ASN A 174 6.94 -7.32 11.60
N TYR A 175 6.07 -7.61 12.57
CA TYR A 175 5.06 -8.67 12.40
C TYR A 175 4.09 -8.35 11.26
N SER A 176 3.63 -7.11 11.16
CA SER A 176 2.78 -6.67 10.05
C SER A 176 3.44 -6.91 8.69
N SER A 177 4.73 -6.59 8.56
CA SER A 177 5.52 -6.85 7.34
C SER A 177 5.54 -8.35 7.00
N ARG A 178 5.79 -9.20 8.00
CA ARG A 178 5.83 -10.66 7.85
C ARG A 178 4.48 -11.19 7.37
N PHE A 179 3.38 -10.69 7.93
CA PHE A 179 2.04 -11.15 7.59
C PHE A 179 1.58 -10.66 6.22
N TYR A 180 1.95 -9.45 5.79
CA TYR A 180 1.74 -9.02 4.41
C TYR A 180 2.45 -9.94 3.41
N LYS A 181 3.72 -10.30 3.69
CA LYS A 181 4.45 -11.24 2.84
C LYS A 181 3.77 -12.61 2.79
N ARG A 182 3.28 -13.11 3.93
CA ARG A 182 2.45 -14.34 3.96
C ARG A 182 1.19 -14.16 3.12
N GLN A 183 0.46 -13.06 3.26
CA GLN A 183 -0.79 -12.80 2.53
C GLN A 183 -0.57 -12.89 1.01
N PHE A 184 0.53 -12.34 0.50
CA PHE A 184 0.91 -12.51 -0.91
C PHE A 184 1.21 -13.98 -1.25
N ILE A 185 1.88 -14.73 -0.38
CA ILE A 185 2.20 -16.14 -0.66
C ILE A 185 0.96 -17.05 -0.60
N THR A 186 0.07 -16.87 0.37
CA THR A 186 -1.08 -17.76 0.59
C THR A 186 -2.21 -17.55 -0.42
N ARG A 187 -2.21 -16.43 -1.15
CA ARG A 187 -3.24 -16.06 -2.13
C ARG A 187 -2.82 -16.36 -3.58
N LYS A 188 -2.08 -17.46 -3.82
CA LYS A 188 -1.51 -17.79 -5.15
C LYS A 188 -2.53 -17.81 -6.28
N ALA A 189 -3.72 -18.39 -6.09
CA ALA A 189 -4.74 -18.47 -7.13
C ALA A 189 -5.20 -17.07 -7.58
N ILE A 190 -5.51 -16.19 -6.63
CA ILE A 190 -5.88 -14.78 -6.88
C ILE A 190 -4.73 -14.03 -7.58
N ASN A 191 -3.51 -14.28 -7.12
CA ASN A 191 -2.33 -13.64 -7.68
C ASN A 191 -2.02 -14.12 -9.10
N HIS A 192 -2.35 -15.36 -9.43
CA HIS A 192 -2.24 -15.88 -10.79
C HIS A 192 -3.24 -15.19 -11.72
N ASP A 193 -4.50 -15.03 -11.28
CA ASP A 193 -5.50 -14.27 -12.04
C ASP A 193 -5.07 -12.81 -12.23
N LEU A 194 -4.44 -12.21 -11.21
CA LEU A 194 -3.94 -10.85 -11.31
C LEU A 194 -2.78 -10.70 -12.29
N LEU A 195 -1.84 -11.66 -12.28
CA LEU A 195 -0.77 -11.71 -13.27
C LEU A 195 -1.35 -11.85 -14.68
N ALA A 196 -2.36 -12.71 -14.87
CA ALA A 196 -3.06 -12.85 -16.14
C ALA A 196 -3.79 -11.56 -16.55
N ASN A 197 -4.46 -10.88 -15.63
CA ASN A 197 -5.14 -9.59 -15.89
C ASN A 197 -4.13 -8.49 -16.22
N MET A 198 -2.97 -8.46 -15.56
CA MET A 198 -1.88 -7.53 -15.87
C MET A 198 -1.34 -7.79 -17.28
N GLU A 199 -1.16 -9.05 -17.65
CA GLU A 199 -0.71 -9.46 -18.98
C GLU A 199 -1.73 -9.06 -20.06
N GLN A 200 -3.02 -9.28 -19.81
CA GLN A 200 -4.09 -8.81 -20.69
C GLN A 200 -4.12 -7.28 -20.81
N LEU A 201 -3.90 -6.57 -19.69
CA LEU A 201 -3.83 -5.12 -19.68
C LEU A 201 -2.65 -4.59 -20.50
N PHE A 202 -1.49 -5.26 -20.41
CA PHE A 202 -0.34 -4.96 -21.24
C PHE A 202 -0.64 -5.18 -22.73
N ASN A 203 -1.15 -6.35 -23.10
CA ASN A 203 -1.47 -6.64 -24.50
C ASN A 203 -2.49 -5.62 -25.03
N SER A 204 -3.55 -5.34 -24.28
CA SER A 204 -4.54 -4.31 -24.64
C SER A 204 -3.96 -2.90 -24.76
N TYR A 205 -2.94 -2.56 -23.97
CA TYR A 205 -2.29 -1.24 -24.03
C TYR A 205 -1.48 -1.07 -25.32
N PHE A 206 -0.77 -2.11 -25.75
CA PHE A 206 0.08 -2.07 -26.95
C PHE A 206 -0.64 -2.46 -28.25
N ASP A 207 -1.77 -3.17 -28.18
CA ASP A 207 -2.58 -3.54 -29.35
C ASP A 207 -3.53 -2.40 -29.79
N GLN A 208 -3.80 -1.43 -28.91
CA GLN A 208 -4.54 -0.22 -29.28
C GLN A 208 -3.60 0.74 -30.00
N ASP A 209 -3.92 1.06 -31.27
CA ASP A 209 -3.20 1.95 -32.20
C ASP A 209 -3.02 3.42 -31.72
N ASP A 210 -3.30 3.68 -30.44
CA ASP A 210 -3.31 4.98 -29.78
C ASP A 210 -2.15 5.13 -28.77
N SER A 211 -1.18 4.20 -28.80
CA SER A 211 0.03 4.24 -27.95
C SER A 211 0.85 5.52 -28.14
N LEU A 212 0.84 6.08 -29.36
CA LEU A 212 1.47 7.37 -29.70
C LEU A 212 0.92 8.53 -28.86
N ASN A 213 -0.36 8.50 -28.45
CA ASN A 213 -0.99 9.56 -27.66
C ASN A 213 -0.99 9.29 -26.14
N LYS A 214 -0.82 8.03 -25.73
CA LYS A 214 -0.91 7.61 -24.31
C LYS A 214 0.45 7.60 -23.59
N GLY A 215 1.56 7.60 -24.33
CA GLY A 215 2.91 7.52 -23.77
C GLY A 215 3.26 6.11 -23.28
N LEU A 216 4.19 6.02 -22.33
CA LEU A 216 4.57 4.74 -21.72
C LEU A 216 3.57 4.31 -20.64
N PRO A 217 3.29 3.00 -20.48
CA PRO A 217 2.50 2.54 -19.36
C PRO A 217 3.24 2.83 -18.05
N THR A 218 2.52 3.38 -17.07
CA THR A 218 3.07 3.72 -15.75
C THR A 218 2.59 2.74 -14.68
N VAL A 219 3.28 2.69 -13.54
CA VAL A 219 2.84 1.87 -12.39
C VAL A 219 1.49 2.37 -11.89
N GLU A 220 1.27 3.67 -11.90
CA GLU A 220 0.01 4.32 -11.52
C GLU A 220 -1.14 3.87 -12.43
N TYR A 221 -0.90 3.82 -13.74
CA TYR A 221 -1.90 3.34 -14.70
C TYR A 221 -2.28 1.88 -14.44
N LEU A 222 -1.29 0.99 -14.29
CA LEU A 222 -1.55 -0.43 -14.04
C LEU A 222 -2.27 -0.64 -12.71
N ALA A 223 -1.79 0.00 -11.65
CA ALA A 223 -2.37 -0.12 -10.32
C ALA A 223 -3.81 0.40 -10.30
N GLY A 224 -4.09 1.53 -10.95
CA GLY A 224 -5.45 2.05 -11.10
C GLY A 224 -6.39 1.10 -11.84
N LYS A 225 -5.92 0.47 -12.93
CA LYS A 225 -6.71 -0.52 -13.69
C LYS A 225 -6.94 -1.83 -12.93
N LEU A 226 -6.03 -2.17 -12.03
CA LEU A 226 -6.12 -3.35 -11.16
C LEU A 226 -6.78 -3.04 -9.79
N ASN A 227 -7.25 -1.81 -9.58
CA ASN A 227 -7.85 -1.33 -8.32
C ASN A 227 -6.93 -1.52 -7.10
N MET A 228 -5.65 -1.21 -7.26
CA MET A 228 -4.61 -1.31 -6.24
C MET A 228 -3.84 -0.02 -6.10
N SER A 229 -3.17 0.16 -4.97
CA SER A 229 -2.14 1.18 -4.82
C SER A 229 -0.87 0.77 -5.61
N PRO A 230 -0.14 1.73 -6.21
CA PRO A 230 1.12 1.46 -6.91
C PRO A 230 2.14 0.67 -6.07
N ARG A 231 2.17 0.97 -4.76
CA ARG A 231 3.07 0.33 -3.81
C ARG A 231 2.67 -1.11 -3.53
N TYR A 232 1.38 -1.37 -3.28
CA TYR A 232 0.88 -2.72 -3.07
C TYR A 232 1.13 -3.61 -4.29
N LEU A 233 0.82 -3.11 -5.50
CA LEU A 233 1.11 -3.81 -6.75
C LEU A 233 2.59 -4.17 -6.86
N SER A 234 3.48 -3.20 -6.57
CA SER A 234 4.93 -3.41 -6.65
C SER A 234 5.45 -4.43 -5.63
N ASP A 235 4.99 -4.36 -4.38
CA ASP A 235 5.43 -5.28 -3.31
C ASP A 235 4.88 -6.69 -3.52
N MET A 236 3.62 -6.80 -3.98
CA MET A 236 3.01 -8.08 -4.36
C MET A 236 3.76 -8.72 -5.53
N LEU A 237 3.98 -8.00 -6.64
CA LEU A 237 4.75 -8.52 -7.79
C LEU A 237 6.14 -8.96 -7.37
N ARG A 238 6.82 -8.17 -6.51
CA ARG A 238 8.15 -8.53 -6.01
C ARG A 238 8.11 -9.81 -5.18
N SER A 239 7.09 -9.98 -4.35
CA SER A 239 6.93 -11.19 -3.55
C SER A 239 6.66 -12.44 -4.40
N LEU A 240 6.01 -12.29 -5.56
CA LEU A 240 5.59 -13.41 -6.41
C LEU A 240 6.59 -13.77 -7.50
N THR A 241 7.24 -12.76 -8.08
CA THR A 241 8.07 -12.87 -9.29
C THR A 241 9.53 -12.47 -9.05
N GLY A 242 9.84 -11.87 -7.89
CA GLY A 242 11.14 -11.26 -7.62
C GLY A 242 11.30 -9.85 -8.19
N GLN A 243 10.34 -9.35 -8.97
CA GLN A 243 10.41 -8.06 -9.66
C GLN A 243 9.27 -7.11 -9.27
N ASN A 244 9.53 -5.80 -9.28
CA ASN A 244 8.49 -4.78 -9.05
C ASN A 244 7.72 -4.43 -10.34
N ALA A 245 6.63 -3.66 -10.21
CA ALA A 245 5.78 -3.26 -11.33
C ALA A 245 6.54 -2.53 -12.46
N GLN A 246 7.49 -1.65 -12.12
CA GLN A 246 8.30 -0.94 -13.11
C GLN A 246 9.20 -1.90 -13.92
N GLN A 247 9.71 -2.95 -13.29
CA GLN A 247 10.50 -3.97 -13.97
C GLN A 247 9.65 -4.79 -14.93
N HIS A 248 8.43 -5.18 -14.53
CA HIS A 248 7.44 -5.82 -15.41
C HIS A 248 7.09 -4.94 -16.62
N ILE A 249 6.83 -3.65 -16.40
CA ILE A 249 6.60 -2.67 -17.47
C ILE A 249 7.78 -2.67 -18.46
N HIS A 250 9.00 -2.55 -17.95
CA HIS A 250 10.18 -2.54 -18.81
C HIS A 250 10.35 -3.86 -19.58
N GLU A 251 10.05 -5.00 -18.97
CA GLU A 251 10.20 -6.30 -19.65
C GLU A 251 9.21 -6.46 -20.79
N LYS A 252 7.94 -6.09 -20.57
CA LYS A 252 6.94 -6.10 -21.62
C LYS A 252 7.25 -5.11 -22.75
N LEU A 253 7.75 -3.92 -22.43
CA LEU A 253 8.22 -2.95 -23.42
C LEU A 253 9.33 -3.54 -24.31
N ILE A 254 10.27 -4.29 -23.72
CA ILE A 254 11.36 -4.92 -24.47
C ILE A 254 10.87 -6.10 -25.30
N GLU A 255 9.93 -6.90 -24.79
CA GLU A 255 9.27 -7.97 -25.54
C GLU A 255 8.59 -7.42 -26.80
N LYS A 256 7.74 -6.39 -26.64
CA LYS A 256 7.05 -5.73 -27.77
C LYS A 256 8.02 -5.07 -28.74
N ALA A 257 9.09 -4.45 -28.23
CA ALA A 257 10.14 -3.90 -29.08
C ALA A 257 10.81 -4.98 -29.95
N LYS A 258 11.10 -6.16 -29.39
CA LYS A 258 11.68 -7.27 -30.13
C LYS A 258 10.71 -7.81 -31.19
N GLU A 259 9.42 -7.91 -30.87
CA GLU A 259 8.37 -8.28 -31.82
C GLU A 259 8.36 -7.32 -33.02
N TYR A 260 8.31 -6.00 -32.78
CA TYR A 260 8.30 -5.02 -33.87
C TYR A 260 9.59 -5.01 -34.68
N LEU A 261 10.76 -5.15 -34.04
CA LEU A 261 12.05 -5.21 -34.74
C LEU A 261 12.14 -6.43 -35.68
N ALA A 262 11.52 -7.55 -35.30
CA ALA A 262 11.52 -8.79 -36.08
C ALA A 262 10.43 -8.82 -37.16
N ALA A 263 9.25 -8.27 -36.88
CA ALA A 263 8.07 -8.46 -37.72
C ALA A 263 7.74 -7.26 -38.63
N THR A 264 8.42 -6.12 -38.47
CA THR A 264 8.05 -4.88 -39.20
C THR A 264 9.23 -4.23 -39.93
N PRO A 265 8.97 -3.52 -41.05
CA PRO A 265 9.99 -2.73 -41.73
C PRO A 265 10.32 -1.42 -41.00
N LEU A 266 9.64 -1.10 -39.89
CA LEU A 266 9.81 0.16 -39.15
C LEU A 266 11.26 0.38 -38.72
N SER A 267 11.67 1.64 -38.76
CA SER A 267 12.94 2.11 -38.21
C SER A 267 12.95 2.06 -36.68
N VAL A 268 14.15 2.05 -36.09
CA VAL A 268 14.32 2.08 -34.62
C VAL A 268 13.63 3.30 -33.99
N SER A 269 13.63 4.44 -34.69
CA SER A 269 12.97 5.66 -34.21
C SER A 269 11.45 5.52 -34.25
N GLU A 270 10.88 5.00 -35.35
CA GLU A 270 9.44 4.77 -35.46
C GLU A 270 8.96 3.78 -34.40
N ILE A 271 9.69 2.68 -34.18
CA ILE A 271 9.38 1.71 -33.11
C ILE A 271 9.40 2.38 -31.73
N ALA A 272 10.36 3.26 -31.46
CA ALA A 272 10.40 3.99 -30.19
C ALA A 272 9.14 4.85 -29.99
N PHE A 273 8.72 5.58 -31.01
CA PHE A 273 7.51 6.41 -30.95
C PHE A 273 6.25 5.54 -30.83
N HIS A 274 6.14 4.44 -31.57
CA HIS A 274 5.04 3.47 -31.46
C HIS A 274 4.94 2.85 -30.06
N LEU A 275 6.06 2.67 -29.37
CA LEU A 275 6.09 2.19 -27.99
C LEU A 275 5.76 3.28 -26.95
N GLY A 276 5.55 4.53 -27.38
CA GLY A 276 5.21 5.65 -26.50
C GLY A 276 6.41 6.41 -25.93
N PHE A 277 7.63 6.22 -26.46
CA PHE A 277 8.78 7.04 -26.08
C PHE A 277 8.74 8.40 -26.79
N GLU A 278 8.92 9.48 -26.04
CA GLU A 278 9.09 10.83 -26.60
C GLU A 278 10.41 10.98 -27.36
N HIS A 279 11.44 10.20 -26.98
CA HIS A 279 12.79 10.29 -27.52
C HIS A 279 13.37 8.88 -27.75
N SER A 280 13.83 8.61 -28.97
CA SER A 280 14.40 7.31 -29.35
C SER A 280 15.69 6.96 -28.60
N GLN A 281 16.42 7.95 -28.06
CA GLN A 281 17.60 7.74 -27.23
C GLN A 281 17.25 7.03 -25.91
N SER A 282 16.10 7.38 -25.32
CA SER A 282 15.61 6.74 -24.09
C SER A 282 15.28 5.27 -24.31
N PHE A 283 14.63 4.96 -25.44
CA PHE A 283 14.38 3.59 -25.89
C PHE A 283 15.69 2.82 -26.10
N ASN A 284 16.63 3.37 -26.88
CA ASN A 284 17.94 2.74 -27.13
C ASN A 284 18.67 2.39 -25.82
N LYS A 285 18.70 3.32 -24.86
CA LYS A 285 19.35 3.11 -23.56
C LYS A 285 18.66 2.02 -22.74
N LEU A 286 17.33 2.01 -22.71
CA LEU A 286 16.56 0.99 -22.01
C LEU A 286 16.79 -0.39 -22.64
N PHE A 287 16.70 -0.49 -23.97
CA PHE A 287 16.87 -1.73 -24.72
C PHE A 287 18.26 -2.29 -24.52
N LYS A 288 19.32 -1.50 -24.75
CA LYS A 288 20.70 -1.92 -24.51
C LYS A 288 20.96 -2.38 -23.08
N ARG A 289 20.42 -1.67 -22.09
CA ARG A 289 20.54 -2.08 -20.68
C ARG A 289 19.88 -3.42 -20.38
N LYS A 290 18.79 -3.75 -21.07
CA LYS A 290 18.00 -4.96 -20.83
C LYS A 290 18.43 -6.15 -21.68
N THR A 291 19.06 -5.92 -22.83
CA THR A 291 19.41 -6.98 -23.81
C THR A 291 20.91 -7.10 -24.08
N ASN A 292 21.73 -6.16 -23.60
CA ASN A 292 23.15 -5.97 -23.97
C ASN A 292 23.40 -5.62 -25.45
N LEU A 293 22.36 -5.47 -26.26
CA LEU A 293 22.43 -5.08 -27.68
C LEU A 293 21.62 -3.80 -27.90
N THR A 294 22.05 -2.96 -28.82
CA THR A 294 21.18 -1.89 -29.34
C THR A 294 20.03 -2.49 -30.15
N PRO A 295 18.89 -1.78 -30.29
CA PRO A 295 17.81 -2.19 -31.20
C PRO A 295 18.28 -2.48 -32.63
N GLY A 296 19.23 -1.69 -33.14
CA GLY A 296 19.82 -1.88 -34.47
C GLY A 296 20.66 -3.16 -34.58
N GLU A 297 21.55 -3.40 -33.62
CA GLU A 297 22.34 -4.65 -33.52
C GLU A 297 21.43 -5.87 -33.40
N TYR A 298 20.36 -5.78 -32.60
CA TYR A 298 19.37 -6.84 -32.47
C TYR A 298 18.65 -7.11 -33.80
N LYS A 299 18.18 -6.08 -34.51
CA LYS A 299 17.54 -6.22 -35.83
C LYS A 299 18.47 -6.86 -36.87
N GLN A 300 19.75 -6.50 -36.85
CA GLN A 300 20.77 -7.12 -37.72
C GLN A 300 21.01 -8.59 -37.37
N SER A 301 20.99 -8.96 -36.08
CA SER A 301 21.19 -10.36 -35.66
C SER A 301 20.07 -11.33 -36.07
N LEU A 302 18.93 -10.81 -36.52
CA LEU A 302 17.79 -11.59 -37.00
C LEU A 302 17.81 -11.85 -38.52
N ASN A 303 18.67 -11.13 -39.25
CA ASN A 303 18.87 -11.27 -40.69
C ASN A 303 20.09 -12.14 -40.99
#